data_AF-A0A7Y1VLX5-F1
#
_entry.id   AF-A0A7Y1VLX5-F1
#
_cell.length_a   1.000
_cell.length_b   1.000
_cell.length_c   1.000
_cell.angle_alpha   90.00
_cell.angle_beta   90.00
_cell.angle_gamma   90.00
#
_symmetry.space_group_name_H-M   'P 1'
#
loop_
_entity.id
_entity.type
_entity.pdbx_description
1 polymer ?
#
loop_
_entity_poly.entity_id
_entity_poly.type
_entity_poly.pdbx_seq_one_letter_code
_entity_poly.pdbx_strand_id
1 'polypeptide(L)'
;IKEHTGHDVKGMDEAKLREVAKKLNVDIDETMGVGKMIDYIFGDCCEQHYVQPTFIIDYPVEMSPLTKAHRSEPGLTERFELLVNGNEIANAYSELNDPIDQRERFEEQLKLSEKGDDEAMFIDQDFLRALEYGMPPTSGIGIGVDRLVMLLTDNTSIQEVLFFPQMRPEKKAVELKDNEKTILDLLKKESPMPLAQLKESAGLSNKAWDKGIKGLGKLGLAKVVKEGEDLLCYLQD
;
A
#
# COMPACT_ATOMS: atom_id res chain seq x y z
N ILE A 1 21.86 5.48 -1.20
CA ILE A 1 21.95 4.17 -1.90
C ILE A 1 23.37 3.65 -1.96
N LYS A 2 24.27 4.19 -2.81
CA LYS A 2 25.65 3.70 -2.97
C LYS A 2 26.41 3.48 -1.66
N GLU A 3 26.25 4.38 -0.71
CA GLU A 3 26.91 4.29 0.60
C GLU A 3 26.47 3.06 1.42
N HIS A 4 25.16 2.78 1.46
CA HIS A 4 24.60 1.69 2.27
C HIS A 4 24.55 0.35 1.54
N THR A 5 24.48 0.36 0.21
CA THR A 5 24.31 -0.86 -0.60
C THR A 5 25.53 -1.23 -1.44
N GLY A 6 26.50 -0.31 -1.61
CA GLY A 6 27.62 -0.47 -2.53
C GLY A 6 27.25 -0.34 -4.02
N HIS A 7 25.97 -0.16 -4.35
CA HIS A 7 25.48 -0.05 -5.72
C HIS A 7 25.22 1.41 -6.11
N ASP A 8 25.93 1.89 -7.13
CA ASP A 8 25.69 3.21 -7.71
C ASP A 8 24.59 3.13 -8.77
N VAL A 9 23.40 3.65 -8.45
CA VAL A 9 22.23 3.58 -9.33
C VAL A 9 22.15 4.76 -10.31
N LYS A 10 23.07 5.73 -10.24
CA LYS A 10 23.03 6.93 -11.07
C LYS A 10 23.15 6.57 -12.56
N GLY A 11 22.16 6.98 -13.36
CA GLY A 11 22.13 6.75 -14.81
C GLY A 11 21.88 5.30 -15.24
N MET A 12 21.43 4.43 -14.33
CA MET A 12 21.00 3.07 -14.69
C MET A 12 19.66 3.08 -15.44
N ASP A 13 19.52 2.14 -16.36
CA ASP A 13 18.26 1.84 -17.04
C ASP A 13 17.40 0.89 -16.18
N GLU A 14 16.15 0.67 -16.60
CA GLU A 14 15.21 -0.20 -15.90
C GLU A 14 15.76 -1.63 -15.67
N ALA A 15 16.40 -2.21 -16.69
CA ALA A 15 16.91 -3.57 -16.63
C ALA A 15 17.99 -3.71 -15.53
N LYS A 16 18.93 -2.76 -15.48
CA LYS A 16 19.98 -2.75 -14.44
C LYS A 16 19.41 -2.51 -13.05
N LEU A 17 18.42 -1.63 -12.90
CA LEU A 17 17.79 -1.38 -11.60
C LEU A 17 17.07 -2.62 -11.07
N ARG A 18 16.37 -3.37 -11.94
CA ARG A 18 15.75 -4.64 -11.56
C ARG A 18 16.78 -5.68 -11.10
N GLU A 19 17.93 -5.75 -11.75
CA GLU A 19 19.02 -6.62 -11.31
C GLU A 19 19.57 -6.21 -9.94
N VAL A 20 19.74 -4.90 -9.69
CA VAL A 20 20.22 -4.38 -8.41
C VAL A 20 19.20 -4.67 -7.30
N ALA A 21 17.92 -4.40 -7.54
CA ALA A 21 16.85 -4.69 -6.61
C ALA A 21 16.78 -6.16 -6.22
N LYS A 22 16.91 -7.06 -7.20
CA LYS A 22 16.97 -8.50 -6.97
C LYS A 22 18.17 -8.91 -6.11
N LYS A 23 19.34 -8.28 -6.30
CA LYS A 23 20.53 -8.52 -5.46
C LYS A 23 20.34 -8.03 -4.03
N LEU A 24 19.57 -6.95 -3.86
CA LEU A 24 19.25 -6.34 -2.58
C LEU A 24 18.01 -6.94 -1.91
N ASN A 25 17.33 -7.88 -2.57
CA ASN A 25 16.08 -8.48 -2.11
C ASN A 25 14.96 -7.45 -1.88
N VAL A 26 14.91 -6.42 -2.73
CA VAL A 26 13.85 -5.40 -2.77
C VAL A 26 12.78 -5.86 -3.76
N ASP A 27 11.52 -5.91 -3.32
CA ASP A 27 10.39 -6.27 -4.16
C ASP A 27 10.01 -5.11 -5.09
N ILE A 28 10.02 -5.38 -6.40
CA ILE A 28 9.72 -4.40 -7.45
C ILE A 28 8.76 -5.01 -8.47
N ASP A 29 7.72 -4.25 -8.85
CA ASP A 29 6.71 -4.66 -9.84
C ASP A 29 7.11 -4.31 -11.29
N GLU A 30 6.54 -4.99 -12.28
CA GLU A 30 6.78 -4.74 -13.71
C GLU A 30 6.28 -3.37 -14.19
N THR A 31 5.30 -2.79 -13.49
CA THR A 31 4.72 -1.47 -13.75
C THR A 31 5.61 -0.30 -13.31
N MET A 32 6.60 -0.56 -12.44
CA MET A 32 7.46 0.49 -11.88
C MET A 32 8.49 0.99 -12.90
N GLY A 33 8.48 2.31 -13.15
CA GLY A 33 9.53 3.02 -13.91
C GLY A 33 10.82 3.26 -13.12
N VAL A 34 11.84 3.85 -13.76
CA VAL A 34 13.18 4.08 -13.18
C VAL A 34 13.11 4.85 -11.86
N GLY A 35 12.39 5.97 -11.82
CA GLY A 35 12.24 6.78 -10.60
C GLY A 35 11.66 6.00 -9.41
N LYS A 36 10.56 5.26 -9.64
CA LYS A 36 9.88 4.46 -8.60
C LYS A 36 10.75 3.31 -8.08
N MET A 37 11.53 2.68 -8.95
CA MET A 37 12.49 1.65 -8.54
C MET A 37 13.62 2.21 -7.66
N ILE A 38 14.15 3.39 -7.99
CA ILE A 38 15.18 4.06 -7.19
C ILE A 38 14.63 4.40 -5.80
N ASP A 39 13.40 4.91 -5.74
CA ASP A 39 12.69 5.23 -4.51
C ASP A 39 12.49 4.00 -3.61
N TYR A 40 12.00 2.88 -4.17
CA TYR A 40 11.84 1.63 -3.42
C TYR A 40 13.18 1.07 -2.89
N ILE A 41 14.23 1.11 -3.71
CA ILE A 41 15.58 0.71 -3.28
C ILE A 41 16.08 1.63 -2.16
N PHE A 42 15.82 2.93 -2.23
CA PHE A 42 16.17 3.87 -1.17
C PHE A 42 15.38 3.60 0.10
N GLY A 43 14.06 3.48 0.01
CA GLY A 43 13.13 3.20 1.11
C GLY A 43 13.58 2.00 1.93
N ASP A 44 13.72 0.86 1.27
CA ASP A 44 14.00 -0.42 1.94
C ASP A 44 15.45 -0.49 2.49
N CYS A 45 16.43 -0.01 1.72
CA CYS A 45 17.84 -0.20 2.06
C CYS A 45 18.49 0.97 2.81
N CYS A 46 17.94 2.18 2.76
CA CYS A 46 18.65 3.38 3.22
C CYS A 46 17.94 4.10 4.36
N GLU A 47 16.61 4.23 4.35
CA GLU A 47 15.89 5.14 5.27
C GLU A 47 16.22 4.89 6.74
N GLN A 48 16.19 3.62 7.15
CA GLN A 48 16.47 3.18 8.52
C GLN A 48 17.82 3.63 9.10
N HIS A 49 18.79 4.01 8.26
CA HIS A 49 20.10 4.45 8.70
C HIS A 49 20.13 5.94 9.13
N TYR A 50 19.13 6.74 8.72
CA TYR A 50 19.10 8.18 9.00
C TYR A 50 18.40 8.47 10.33
N VAL A 51 19.12 8.23 11.42
CA VAL A 51 18.62 8.49 12.79
C VAL A 51 18.53 9.99 13.07
N GLN A 52 19.60 10.74 12.77
CA GLN A 52 19.64 12.18 12.95
C GLN A 52 18.91 12.90 11.81
N PRO A 53 18.40 14.13 12.02
CA PRO A 53 17.81 14.93 10.96
C PRO A 53 18.76 15.05 9.76
N THR A 54 18.36 14.44 8.65
CA THR A 54 19.16 14.33 7.44
C THR A 54 18.35 14.77 6.24
N PHE A 55 18.89 15.71 5.47
CA PHE A 55 18.32 16.10 4.19
C PHE A 55 18.80 15.14 3.11
N ILE A 56 17.85 14.45 2.49
CA ILE A 56 18.07 13.70 1.26
C ILE A 56 17.68 14.64 0.13
N ILE A 57 18.56 14.82 -0.85
CA ILE A 57 18.41 15.87 -1.87
C ILE A 57 18.57 15.28 -3.28
N ASP A 58 18.15 16.08 -4.26
CA ASP A 58 18.41 15.86 -5.70
C ASP A 58 17.80 14.56 -6.24
N TYR A 59 16.47 14.50 -6.17
CA TYR A 59 15.69 13.36 -6.65
C TYR A 59 15.59 13.32 -8.18
N PRO A 60 15.52 12.13 -8.81
CA PRO A 60 15.21 11.98 -10.22
C PRO A 60 13.96 12.77 -10.67
N VAL A 61 13.99 13.29 -11.89
CA VAL A 61 12.86 14.03 -12.51
C VAL A 61 11.60 13.17 -12.61
N GLU A 62 11.75 11.89 -12.98
CA GLU A 62 10.63 10.98 -13.19
C GLU A 62 9.75 10.77 -11.95
N MET A 63 10.33 10.88 -10.74
CA MET A 63 9.59 10.73 -9.48
C MET A 63 9.12 12.06 -8.87
N SER A 64 9.42 13.18 -9.52
CA SER A 64 9.15 14.52 -9.01
C SER A 64 8.44 15.37 -10.09
N PRO A 65 7.20 14.99 -10.48
CA PRO A 65 6.50 15.58 -11.63
C PRO A 65 6.13 17.06 -11.46
N LEU A 66 6.13 17.57 -10.24
CA LEU A 66 5.82 18.96 -9.90
C LEU A 66 7.07 19.78 -9.52
N THR A 67 8.26 19.15 -9.53
CA THR A 67 9.48 19.79 -9.10
C THR A 67 10.31 20.30 -10.25
N LYS A 68 10.83 21.52 -10.11
CA LYS A 68 11.75 22.10 -11.08
C LYS A 68 13.00 21.24 -11.29
N ALA A 69 13.40 21.10 -12.55
CA ALA A 69 14.65 20.42 -12.89
C ALA A 69 15.84 21.10 -12.21
N HIS A 70 16.84 20.30 -11.82
CA HIS A 70 18.03 20.79 -11.13
C HIS A 70 18.83 21.72 -12.04
N ARG A 71 19.23 22.89 -11.52
CA ARG A 71 19.92 23.93 -12.31
C ARG A 71 21.25 23.51 -12.95
N SER A 72 21.90 22.48 -12.42
CA SER A 72 23.22 22.04 -12.86
C SER A 72 23.38 20.53 -13.04
N GLU A 73 22.38 19.72 -12.70
CA GLU A 73 22.46 18.24 -12.78
C GLU A 73 21.31 17.71 -13.63
N PRO A 74 21.53 17.48 -14.94
CA PRO A 74 20.51 16.93 -15.82
C PRO A 74 19.95 15.61 -15.28
N GLY A 75 18.63 15.45 -15.35
CA GLY A 75 17.91 14.26 -14.87
C GLY A 75 17.56 14.28 -13.37
N LEU A 76 18.02 15.26 -12.60
CA LEU A 76 17.65 15.47 -11.20
C LEU A 76 16.77 16.71 -11.03
N THR A 77 16.26 16.90 -9.82
CA THR A 77 15.33 17.98 -9.44
C THR A 77 15.79 18.70 -8.19
N GLU A 78 15.35 19.94 -8.00
CA GLU A 78 15.63 20.71 -6.78
C GLU A 78 14.62 20.33 -5.67
N ARG A 79 14.72 19.11 -5.18
CA ARG A 79 13.88 18.53 -4.11
C ARG A 79 14.74 18.10 -2.94
N PHE A 80 14.19 18.24 -1.73
CA PHE A 80 14.69 17.52 -0.57
C PHE A 80 13.57 16.86 0.23
N GLU A 81 13.92 15.78 0.92
CA GLU A 81 13.15 15.23 2.02
C GLU A 81 13.97 15.31 3.30
N LEU A 82 13.29 15.60 4.41
CA LEU A 82 13.88 15.57 5.74
C LEU A 82 13.54 14.23 6.38
N LEU A 83 14.54 13.39 6.58
CA LEU A 83 14.40 12.15 7.32
C LEU A 83 14.87 12.33 8.76
N VAL A 84 14.10 11.80 9.71
CA VAL A 84 14.46 11.74 11.13
C VAL A 84 14.04 10.39 11.67
N ASN A 85 14.94 9.70 12.38
CA ASN A 85 14.70 8.36 12.91
C ASN A 85 14.17 7.38 11.85
N GLY A 86 14.74 7.45 10.65
CA GLY A 86 14.36 6.63 9.50
C GLY A 86 12.95 6.83 8.96
N ASN A 87 12.31 7.96 9.28
CA ASN A 87 11.01 8.34 8.74
C ASN A 87 11.09 9.72 8.07
N GLU A 88 10.40 9.88 6.95
CA GLU A 88 10.23 11.17 6.27
C GLU A 88 9.32 12.10 7.11
N ILE A 89 9.82 13.28 7.45
CA ILE A 89 9.12 14.32 8.23
C ILE A 89 8.64 15.47 7.35
N ALA A 90 9.40 15.80 6.31
CA ALA A 90 9.05 16.87 5.39
C ALA A 90 9.52 16.58 3.97
N ASN A 91 8.80 17.11 2.99
CA ASN A 91 9.15 17.08 1.59
C ASN A 91 9.02 18.49 1.04
N ALA A 92 10.05 18.98 0.36
CA ALA A 92 10.11 20.35 -0.12
C ALA A 92 10.87 20.44 -1.42
N TYR A 93 10.53 21.44 -2.23
CA TYR A 93 11.14 21.59 -3.53
C TYR A 93 10.98 22.99 -4.10
N SER A 94 11.82 23.32 -5.10
CA SER A 94 11.57 24.43 -6.01
C SER A 94 10.41 24.05 -6.93
N GLU A 95 9.34 24.85 -6.91
CA GLU A 95 8.13 24.58 -7.68
C GLU A 95 8.39 24.65 -9.19
N LEU A 96 7.86 23.68 -9.94
CA LEU A 96 7.84 23.75 -11.40
C LEU A 96 6.84 24.82 -11.83
N ASN A 97 7.38 25.93 -12.34
CA ASN A 97 6.58 27.09 -12.74
C ASN A 97 6.56 27.32 -14.26
N ASP A 98 7.08 26.38 -15.05
CA ASP A 98 6.98 26.40 -16.51
C ASP A 98 5.76 25.56 -16.95
N PRO A 99 4.72 26.19 -17.53
CA PRO A 99 3.49 25.48 -17.92
C PRO A 99 3.71 24.47 -19.06
N ILE A 100 4.74 24.64 -19.88
CA ILE A 100 5.04 23.73 -20.99
C ILE A 100 5.66 22.44 -20.44
N ASP A 101 6.71 22.57 -19.62
CA ASP A 101 7.33 21.43 -18.91
C ASP A 101 6.29 20.70 -18.04
N GLN A 102 5.47 21.46 -17.28
CA GLN A 102 4.45 20.84 -16.43
C GLN A 102 3.42 20.02 -17.22
N ARG A 103 3.03 20.48 -18.41
CA ARG A 103 2.12 19.75 -19.29
C ARG A 103 2.75 18.46 -19.81
N GLU A 104 4.00 18.53 -20.28
CA GLU A 104 4.74 17.35 -20.76
C GLU A 104 4.82 16.28 -19.67
N ARG A 105 5.13 16.67 -18.43
CA ARG A 105 5.17 15.73 -17.29
C ARG A 105 3.82 15.11 -16.96
N PHE A 106 2.74 15.88 -17.04
CA PHE A 106 1.39 15.33 -16.85
C PHE A 106 1.00 14.33 -17.96
N GLU A 107 1.40 14.59 -19.21
CA GLU A 107 1.19 13.65 -20.31
C GLU A 107 2.01 12.36 -20.14
N GLU A 108 3.22 12.46 -19.60
CA GLU A 108 4.05 11.29 -19.25
C GLU A 108 3.45 10.48 -18.10
N GLN A 109 3.00 11.14 -17.04
CA GLN A 109 2.30 10.49 -15.92
C GLN A 109 1.02 9.78 -16.37
N LEU A 110 0.26 10.38 -17.29
CA LEU A 110 -0.93 9.73 -17.85
C LEU A 110 -0.58 8.45 -18.62
N LYS A 111 0.53 8.44 -19.39
CA LYS A 111 1.02 7.22 -20.07
C LYS A 111 1.45 6.13 -19.08
N LEU A 112 1.95 6.51 -17.90
CA LEU A 112 2.26 5.56 -16.82
C LEU A 112 0.98 5.02 -16.15
N SER A 113 -0.04 5.87 -15.98
CA SER A 113 -1.37 5.44 -15.49
C SER A 113 -1.99 4.38 -16.40
N GLU A 114 -1.87 4.52 -17.73
CA GLU A 114 -2.33 3.51 -18.70
C GLU A 114 -1.63 2.15 -18.54
N LYS A 115 -0.45 2.10 -17.91
CA LYS A 115 0.26 0.87 -17.57
C LYS A 115 -0.20 0.25 -16.23
N GLY A 116 -1.18 0.85 -15.56
CA GLY A 116 -1.75 0.36 -14.30
C GLY A 116 -1.13 0.97 -13.04
N ASP A 117 -0.49 2.14 -13.14
CA ASP A 117 -0.08 2.89 -11.94
C ASP A 117 -1.28 3.67 -11.36
N ASP A 118 -1.86 3.12 -10.28
CA ASP A 118 -3.00 3.71 -9.58
C ASP A 118 -2.66 5.03 -8.85
N GLU A 119 -1.38 5.36 -8.68
CA GLU A 119 -0.90 6.59 -8.02
C GLU A 119 -0.67 7.75 -9.00
N ALA A 120 -0.78 7.51 -10.30
CA ALA A 120 -0.50 8.50 -11.33
C ALA A 120 -1.53 9.64 -11.32
N MET A 121 -1.05 10.87 -11.52
CA MET A 121 -1.89 12.07 -11.53
C MET A 121 -2.64 12.25 -12.85
N PHE A 122 -3.87 12.75 -12.77
CA PHE A 122 -4.64 13.21 -13.94
C PHE A 122 -4.20 14.61 -14.36
N ILE A 123 -4.42 14.95 -15.63
CA ILE A 123 -4.07 16.28 -16.15
C ILE A 123 -5.07 17.34 -15.65
N ASP A 124 -4.64 18.18 -14.72
CA ASP A 124 -5.40 19.34 -14.24
C ASP A 124 -5.21 20.54 -15.18
N GLN A 125 -6.23 20.80 -16.02
CA GLN A 125 -6.20 21.90 -16.98
C GLN A 125 -6.31 23.28 -16.32
N ASP A 126 -6.95 23.38 -15.16
CA ASP A 126 -7.09 24.66 -14.46
C ASP A 126 -5.78 25.02 -13.73
N PHE A 127 -5.05 24.03 -13.20
CA PHE A 127 -3.70 24.22 -12.69
C PHE A 127 -2.73 24.68 -13.78
N LEU A 128 -2.73 24.02 -14.95
CA LEU A 128 -1.90 24.44 -16.10
C LEU A 128 -2.24 25.86 -16.54
N ARG A 129 -3.53 26.19 -16.66
CA ARG A 129 -3.96 27.56 -16.99
C ARG A 129 -3.47 28.56 -15.95
N ALA A 130 -3.50 28.23 -14.67
CA ALA A 130 -2.99 29.11 -13.61
C ALA A 130 -1.47 29.37 -13.77
N LEU A 131 -0.69 28.35 -14.12
CA LEU A 131 0.74 28.52 -14.41
C LEU A 131 1.00 29.43 -15.62
N GLU A 132 0.16 29.34 -16.66
CA GLU A 132 0.24 30.19 -17.87
C GLU A 132 0.04 31.68 -17.57
N TYR A 133 -0.66 32.05 -16.49
CA TYR A 133 -0.77 33.44 -16.04
C TYR A 133 0.51 33.98 -15.39
N GLY A 134 1.47 33.11 -15.07
CA GLY A 134 2.78 33.47 -14.54
C GLY A 134 2.89 33.23 -13.04
N MET A 135 3.33 32.02 -12.68
CA MET A 135 3.75 31.71 -11.31
C MET A 135 5.18 32.22 -11.05
N PRO A 136 5.42 33.07 -10.03
CA PRO A 136 6.77 33.49 -9.66
C PRO A 136 7.66 32.29 -9.28
N PRO A 137 9.01 32.45 -9.30
CA PRO A 137 9.90 31.47 -8.70
C PRO A 137 9.53 31.24 -7.23
N THR A 138 9.07 30.03 -6.91
CA THR A 138 8.48 29.67 -5.62
C THR A 138 9.07 28.36 -5.13
N SER A 139 9.01 28.13 -3.82
CA SER A 139 9.29 26.84 -3.21
C SER A 139 8.16 26.48 -2.26
N GLY A 140 7.78 25.20 -2.27
CA GLY A 140 6.80 24.62 -1.37
C GLY A 140 7.44 23.67 -0.37
N ILE A 141 6.76 23.47 0.76
CA ILE A 141 7.11 22.47 1.76
C ILE A 141 5.82 21.85 2.34
N GLY A 142 5.80 20.52 2.40
CA GLY A 142 4.86 19.73 3.18
C GLY A 142 5.54 19.19 4.44
N ILE A 143 4.86 19.25 5.58
CA ILE A 143 5.34 18.68 6.85
C ILE A 143 4.29 17.71 7.37
N GLY A 144 4.71 16.47 7.66
CA GLY A 144 3.88 15.47 8.31
C GLY A 144 3.70 15.79 9.79
N VAL A 145 2.65 16.54 10.13
CA VAL A 145 2.40 16.97 11.52
C VAL A 145 2.27 15.79 12.47
N ASP A 146 1.56 14.73 12.08
CA ASP A 146 1.40 13.53 12.91
C ASP A 146 2.74 12.85 13.19
N ARG A 147 3.59 12.69 12.17
CA ARG A 147 4.95 12.13 12.30
C ARG A 147 5.84 13.01 13.18
N LEU A 148 5.73 14.33 13.06
CA LEU A 148 6.45 15.26 13.92
C LEU A 148 6.00 15.13 15.39
N VAL A 149 4.70 15.02 15.64
CA VAL A 149 4.17 14.81 17.00
C VAL A 149 4.59 13.45 17.54
N MET A 150 4.55 12.39 16.74
CA MET A 150 5.04 11.05 17.10
C MET A 150 6.49 11.12 17.59
N LEU A 151 7.36 11.79 16.82
CA LEU A 151 8.76 11.99 17.18
C LEU A 151 8.93 12.78 18.48
N LEU A 152 8.18 13.87 18.65
CA LEU A 152 8.28 14.75 19.83
C LEU A 152 7.70 14.12 21.10
N THR A 153 6.84 13.11 20.97
CA THR A 153 6.15 12.45 22.08
C THR A 153 6.65 11.02 22.34
N ASP A 154 7.70 10.58 21.62
CA ASP A 154 8.27 9.24 21.71
C ASP A 154 7.24 8.12 21.44
N ASN A 155 6.37 8.35 20.44
CA ASN A 155 5.38 7.38 20.00
C ASN A 155 5.77 6.76 18.66
N THR A 156 5.75 5.43 18.57
CA THR A 156 6.05 4.69 17.34
C THR A 156 4.82 4.45 16.46
N SER A 157 3.61 4.66 16.99
CA SER A 157 2.34 4.45 16.29
C SER A 157 1.60 5.76 16.09
N ILE A 158 1.15 6.02 14.85
CA ILE A 158 0.33 7.21 14.51
C ILE A 158 -1.01 7.22 15.27
N GLN A 159 -1.50 6.06 15.70
CA GLN A 159 -2.75 5.96 16.44
C GLN A 159 -2.67 6.61 17.83
N GLU A 160 -1.47 6.71 18.40
CA GLU A 160 -1.25 7.31 19.74
C GLU A 160 -1.29 8.84 19.69
N VAL A 161 -1.13 9.44 18.51
CA VAL A 161 -1.14 10.91 18.32
C VAL A 161 -2.44 11.42 17.69
N LEU A 162 -3.39 10.52 17.43
CA LEU A 162 -4.71 10.83 16.88
C LEU A 162 -5.80 10.55 17.94
N PHE A 163 -6.71 11.50 18.17
CA PHE A 163 -7.79 11.28 19.14
C PHE A 163 -8.75 10.15 18.76
N PHE A 164 -9.02 10.01 17.45
CA PHE A 164 -9.94 9.01 16.91
C PHE A 164 -9.31 8.38 15.66
N PRO A 165 -8.34 7.47 15.81
CA PRO A 165 -7.70 6.84 14.67
C PRO A 165 -8.68 5.96 13.89
N GLN A 166 -8.44 5.80 12.59
CA GLN A 166 -9.24 4.89 11.77
C GLN A 166 -9.01 3.44 12.23
N MET A 167 -10.05 2.85 12.82
CA MET A 167 -10.01 1.46 13.25
C MET A 167 -10.61 0.54 12.18
N ARG A 168 -10.13 -0.70 12.12
CA ARG A 168 -10.79 -1.74 11.32
C ARG A 168 -12.21 -1.94 11.88
N PRO A 169 -13.25 -1.91 11.04
CA PRO A 169 -14.62 -2.17 11.51
C PRO A 169 -14.68 -3.51 12.23
N GLU A 170 -15.44 -3.56 13.32
CA GLU A 170 -15.72 -4.82 14.00
C GLU A 170 -16.37 -5.79 13.02
N LYS A 171 -15.87 -7.03 12.97
CA LYS A 171 -16.55 -8.10 12.25
C LYS A 171 -17.89 -8.31 12.95
N LYS A 172 -19.00 -7.93 12.29
CA LYS A 172 -20.33 -8.23 12.81
C LYS A 172 -20.41 -9.73 13.08
N ALA A 173 -20.74 -10.11 14.31
CA ALA A 173 -21.05 -11.49 14.64
C ALA A 173 -22.13 -11.95 13.66
N VAL A 174 -21.84 -13.03 12.93
CA VAL A 174 -22.80 -13.59 11.99
C VAL A 174 -24.05 -13.98 12.79
N GLU A 175 -25.18 -13.33 12.51
CA GLU A 175 -26.45 -13.70 13.14
C GLU A 175 -26.88 -15.08 12.64
N LEU A 176 -26.52 -16.11 13.38
CA LEU A 176 -26.89 -17.48 13.09
C LEU A 176 -28.33 -17.73 13.55
N LYS A 177 -29.13 -18.33 12.68
CA LYS A 177 -30.44 -18.88 13.06
C LYS A 177 -30.25 -20.06 14.01
N ASP A 178 -31.28 -20.41 14.78
CA ASP A 178 -31.18 -21.49 15.79
C ASP A 178 -30.71 -22.82 15.19
N ASN A 179 -31.19 -23.16 14.00
CA ASN A 179 -30.75 -24.36 13.27
C ASN A 179 -29.29 -24.27 12.77
N GLU A 180 -28.81 -23.08 12.42
CA GLU A 180 -27.40 -22.84 12.04
C GLU A 180 -26.49 -22.93 13.28
N LYS A 181 -26.94 -22.40 14.44
CA LYS A 181 -26.23 -22.51 15.73
C LYS A 181 -26.08 -23.97 16.18
N THR A 182 -27.17 -24.75 16.16
CA THR A 182 -27.13 -26.16 16.57
C THR A 182 -26.12 -26.97 15.75
N ILE A 183 -26.09 -26.77 14.43
CA ILE A 183 -25.15 -27.48 13.55
C ILE A 183 -23.71 -26.99 13.81
N LEU A 184 -23.51 -25.68 13.95
CA LEU A 184 -22.18 -25.11 14.19
C LEU A 184 -21.60 -25.54 15.55
N ASP A 185 -22.42 -25.62 16.60
CA ASP A 185 -21.98 -26.05 17.93
C ASP A 185 -21.57 -27.53 17.95
N LEU A 186 -22.18 -28.37 17.12
CA LEU A 186 -21.75 -29.76 16.94
C LEU A 186 -20.43 -29.85 16.17
N LEU A 187 -20.28 -29.08 15.08
CA LEU A 187 -19.04 -29.00 14.31
C LEU A 187 -17.87 -28.42 15.12
N LYS A 188 -18.14 -27.50 16.05
CA LYS A 188 -17.12 -26.98 16.99
C LYS A 188 -16.63 -28.01 17.99
N LYS A 189 -17.47 -29.00 18.34
CA LYS A 189 -17.09 -30.08 19.26
C LYS A 189 -16.26 -31.15 18.56
N GLU A 190 -16.56 -31.43 17.30
CA GLU A 190 -15.89 -32.47 16.52
C GLU A 190 -15.97 -32.12 15.02
N SER A 191 -14.81 -31.87 14.41
CA SER A 191 -14.65 -31.58 12.97
C SER A 191 -13.36 -32.22 12.45
N PRO A 192 -13.36 -32.94 11.32
CA PRO A 192 -14.52 -33.23 10.47
C PRO A 192 -15.47 -34.26 11.09
N MET A 193 -16.77 -34.15 10.78
CA MET A 193 -17.78 -35.11 11.18
C MET A 193 -18.52 -35.69 9.96
N PRO A 194 -18.82 -37.00 9.92
CA PRO A 194 -19.69 -37.58 8.89
C PRO A 194 -21.05 -36.87 8.84
N LEU A 195 -21.47 -36.47 7.65
CA LEU A 195 -22.69 -35.67 7.43
C LEU A 195 -23.95 -36.40 7.97
N ALA A 196 -23.98 -37.73 7.87
CA ALA A 196 -25.06 -38.55 8.41
C ALA A 196 -25.12 -38.47 9.95
N GLN A 197 -23.97 -38.60 10.62
CA GLN A 197 -23.84 -38.51 12.07
C GLN A 197 -24.15 -37.09 12.57
N LEU A 198 -23.70 -36.07 11.84
CA LEU A 198 -23.99 -34.67 12.16
C LEU A 198 -25.49 -34.37 12.04
N LYS A 199 -26.16 -34.93 11.02
CA LYS A 199 -27.61 -34.78 10.82
C LYS A 199 -28.42 -35.45 11.92
N GLU A 200 -28.02 -36.65 12.34
CA GLU A 200 -28.64 -37.37 13.44
C GLU A 200 -28.45 -36.63 14.77
N SER A 201 -27.21 -36.21 15.06
CA SER A 201 -26.85 -35.49 16.29
C SER A 201 -27.51 -34.12 16.40
N ALA A 202 -27.78 -33.46 15.27
CA ALA A 202 -28.48 -32.18 15.26
C ALA A 202 -29.98 -32.31 15.62
N GLY A 203 -30.59 -33.49 15.43
CA GLY A 203 -32.01 -33.72 15.76
C GLY A 203 -33.00 -32.81 15.03
N LEU A 204 -32.60 -32.17 13.92
CA LEU A 204 -33.39 -31.19 13.18
C LEU A 204 -34.31 -31.89 12.17
N SER A 205 -35.49 -31.30 11.90
CA SER A 205 -36.32 -31.73 10.77
C SER A 205 -35.57 -31.59 9.44
N ASN A 206 -35.89 -32.42 8.44
CA ASN A 206 -35.21 -32.38 7.12
C ASN A 206 -35.18 -30.95 6.53
N LYS A 207 -36.28 -30.20 6.63
CA LYS A 207 -36.37 -28.81 6.15
C LYS A 207 -35.48 -27.85 6.94
N ALA A 208 -35.38 -28.03 8.25
CA ALA A 208 -34.56 -27.19 9.13
C ALA A 208 -33.05 -27.50 8.96
N TRP A 209 -32.71 -28.77 8.79
CA TRP A 209 -31.37 -29.25 8.47
C TRP A 209 -30.87 -28.65 7.14
N ASP A 210 -31.64 -28.83 6.06
CA ASP A 210 -31.25 -28.35 4.73
C ASP A 210 -31.07 -26.83 4.70
N LYS A 211 -31.91 -26.09 5.43
CA LYS A 211 -31.79 -24.64 5.56
C LYS A 211 -30.56 -24.24 6.38
N GLY A 212 -30.22 -25.00 7.42
CA GLY A 212 -29.11 -24.72 8.33
C GLY A 212 -27.76 -24.97 7.68
N ILE A 213 -27.55 -26.15 7.09
CA ILE A 213 -26.29 -26.51 6.44
C ILE A 213 -25.99 -25.62 5.22
N LYS A 214 -27.03 -25.28 4.43
CA LYS A 214 -26.89 -24.31 3.32
C LYS A 214 -26.61 -22.89 3.82
N GLY A 215 -27.19 -22.51 4.96
CA GLY A 215 -26.92 -21.22 5.60
C GLY A 215 -25.45 -21.11 6.02
N LEU A 216 -24.95 -22.11 6.74
CA LEU A 216 -23.54 -22.18 7.17
C LEU A 216 -22.56 -22.22 6.00
N GLY A 217 -22.89 -22.94 4.91
CA GLY A 217 -22.09 -22.95 3.69
C GLY A 217 -22.01 -21.59 2.99
N LYS A 218 -23.11 -20.82 2.97
CA LYS A 218 -23.11 -19.45 2.43
C LYS A 218 -22.31 -18.47 3.28
N LEU A 219 -22.28 -18.70 4.59
CA LEU A 219 -21.51 -17.90 5.54
C LEU A 219 -20.02 -18.29 5.56
N GLY A 220 -19.63 -19.32 4.80
CA GLY A 220 -18.27 -19.82 4.77
C GLY A 220 -17.83 -20.52 6.06
N LEU A 221 -18.77 -20.89 6.93
CA LEU A 221 -18.49 -21.47 8.26
C LEU A 221 -18.47 -23.00 8.27
N ALA A 222 -19.05 -23.64 7.26
CA ALA A 222 -19.05 -25.09 7.13
C ALA A 222 -18.92 -25.51 5.65
N LYS A 223 -18.11 -26.53 5.38
CA LYS A 223 -17.91 -27.09 4.04
C LYS A 223 -18.15 -28.59 4.03
N VAL A 224 -19.00 -29.06 3.13
CA VAL A 224 -19.22 -30.50 2.92
C VAL A 224 -18.34 -30.96 1.77
N VAL A 225 -17.50 -31.97 2.03
CA VAL A 225 -16.58 -32.56 1.07
C VAL A 225 -16.87 -34.05 0.97
N LYS A 226 -16.83 -34.59 -0.25
CA LYS A 226 -16.93 -36.03 -0.48
C LYS A 226 -15.53 -36.62 -0.49
N GLU A 227 -15.26 -37.54 0.44
CA GLU A 227 -13.99 -38.28 0.53
C GLU A 227 -14.28 -39.76 0.40
N GLY A 228 -13.95 -40.35 -0.75
CA GLY A 228 -14.31 -41.74 -1.06
C GLY A 228 -15.82 -41.95 -1.16
N GLU A 229 -16.36 -42.88 -0.36
CA GLU A 229 -17.80 -43.16 -0.27
C GLU A 229 -18.52 -42.28 0.77
N ASP A 230 -17.77 -41.55 1.60
CA ASP A 230 -18.29 -40.78 2.73
C ASP A 230 -18.45 -39.28 2.41
N LEU A 231 -19.44 -38.65 3.05
CA LEU A 231 -19.64 -37.21 3.05
C LEU A 231 -19.22 -36.66 4.41
N LEU A 232 -18.18 -35.84 4.44
CA LEU A 232 -17.66 -35.20 5.65
C LEU A 232 -18.01 -33.71 5.67
N CYS A 233 -18.33 -33.19 6.83
CA CYS A 233 -18.53 -31.75 7.04
C CYS A 233 -17.40 -31.19 7.90
N TYR A 234 -16.72 -30.17 7.37
CA TYR A 234 -15.62 -29.46 7.99
C TYR A 234 -16.11 -28.11 8.52
N LEU A 235 -15.70 -27.76 9.74
CA LEU A 235 -15.71 -26.39 10.23
C LEU A 235 -14.71 -25.56 9.39
N GLN A 236 -15.03 -24.30 9.13
CA GLN A 236 -14.15 -23.36 8.45
C GLN A 236 -13.94 -22.14 9.37
N ASP A 237 -12.70 -21.65 9.42
CA ASP A 237 -12.29 -20.51 10.26
C ASP A 237 -12.64 -19.14 9.66
#